data_AF-A0A257R4J1-F1
#
_entry.id   AF-A0A257R4J1-F1
#
_cell.length_a   1.000
_cell.length_b   1.000
_cell.length_c   1.000
_cell.angle_alpha   90.00
_cell.angle_beta   90.00
_cell.angle_gamma   90.00
#
_symmetry.space_group_name_H-M   'P 1'
#
loop_
_entity.id
_entity.type
_entity.pdbx_description
1 polymer ?
#
loop_
_entity_poly.entity_id
_entity_poly.type
_entity_poly.pdbx_seq_one_letter_code
_entity_poly.pdbx_strand_id
1 'polypeptide(L)'
;MVDFQPILATMTTMNKGFSFIELIFALVIISIIASMAFPNYRFTLVKTHRLEGQTALLLAATKLEAHYAREHAYPIDTLQGTRSPNGWYTITATQNTPHDFTLYATPVVNQDSRCQTLTFNHLG
;
A
#
# COMPACT_ATOMS: atom_id res chain seq x y z
N MET A 1 79.27 -29.22 3.78
CA MET A 1 78.47 -28.25 3.02
C MET A 1 77.03 -28.51 3.36
N VAL A 2 76.51 -27.70 4.29
CA VAL A 2 75.12 -27.66 4.76
C VAL A 2 74.31 -26.91 3.70
N ASP A 3 73.06 -27.33 3.43
CA ASP A 3 71.94 -26.60 2.81
C ASP A 3 71.12 -27.57 1.94
N PHE A 4 69.79 -27.62 1.88
CA PHE A 4 68.68 -26.99 2.59
C PHE A 4 67.47 -27.86 2.17
N GLN A 5 66.69 -28.40 3.11
CA GLN A 5 65.44 -29.12 2.77
C GLN A 5 64.38 -28.10 2.32
N PRO A 6 63.74 -28.19 1.14
CA PRO A 6 62.52 -27.43 0.91
C PRO A 6 61.38 -28.19 1.61
N ILE A 7 61.01 -27.72 2.80
CA ILE A 7 59.77 -28.10 3.46
C ILE A 7 58.65 -27.51 2.59
N LEU A 8 58.20 -28.27 1.60
CA LEU A 8 57.00 -27.96 0.84
C LEU A 8 55.79 -28.15 1.78
N ALA A 9 55.55 -27.15 2.62
CA ALA A 9 54.29 -26.95 3.28
C ALA A 9 53.26 -26.61 2.20
N THR A 10 52.67 -27.64 1.59
CA THR A 10 51.40 -27.49 0.87
C THR A 10 50.39 -26.94 1.87
N MET A 11 50.14 -25.63 1.80
CA MET A 11 49.01 -25.02 2.48
C MET A 11 47.75 -25.62 1.86
N THR A 12 47.22 -26.67 2.48
CA THR A 12 45.89 -27.21 2.19
C THR A 12 44.90 -26.12 2.53
N THR A 13 44.47 -25.35 1.54
CA THR A 13 43.33 -24.45 1.69
C THR A 13 42.12 -25.32 2.01
N MET A 14 41.66 -25.25 3.27
CA MET A 14 40.38 -25.83 3.65
C MET A 14 39.29 -25.14 2.83
N ASN A 15 38.81 -25.80 1.77
CA ASN A 15 37.59 -25.41 1.09
C ASN A 15 36.45 -25.51 2.12
N LYS A 16 36.09 -24.37 2.71
CA LYS A 16 34.89 -24.23 3.56
C LYS A 16 33.66 -24.24 2.64
N GLY A 17 33.16 -25.44 2.36
CA GLY A 17 31.85 -25.62 1.75
C GLY A 17 30.73 -25.42 2.77
N PHE A 18 29.58 -24.94 2.32
CA PHE A 18 28.36 -24.88 3.13
C PHE A 18 27.83 -26.30 3.39
N SER A 19 27.40 -26.58 4.62
CA SER A 19 26.76 -27.85 4.95
C SER A 19 25.27 -27.82 4.62
N PHE A 20 24.69 -28.96 4.22
CA PHE A 20 23.27 -29.09 3.94
C PHE A 20 22.40 -28.74 5.15
N ILE A 21 22.86 -29.11 6.36
CA ILE A 21 22.15 -28.78 7.61
C ILE A 21 22.12 -27.26 7.85
N GLU A 22 23.17 -26.55 7.45
CA GLU A 22 23.30 -25.11 7.63
C GLU A 22 22.32 -24.35 6.71
N LEU A 23 22.15 -24.85 5.48
CA LEU A 23 21.14 -24.33 4.56
C LEU A 23 19.71 -24.52 5.10
N ILE A 24 19.42 -25.68 5.70
CA ILE A 24 18.10 -25.95 6.30
C ILE A 24 17.83 -24.98 7.45
N PHE A 25 18.79 -24.78 8.36
CA PHE A 25 18.62 -23.81 9.45
C PHE A 25 18.44 -22.38 8.94
N ALA A 26 19.20 -21.96 7.92
CA ALA A 26 19.03 -20.64 7.30
C ALA A 26 17.61 -20.48 6.71
N LEU A 27 17.10 -21.48 6.00
CA LEU A 27 15.74 -21.45 5.44
C LEU A 27 14.65 -21.44 6.50
N VAL A 28 14.83 -22.19 7.60
CA VAL A 28 13.90 -22.19 8.74
C VAL A 28 13.79 -20.78 9.32
N ILE A 29 14.92 -20.12 9.58
CA ILE A 29 14.92 -18.75 10.12
C ILE A 29 14.25 -17.77 9.14
N ILE A 30 14.57 -17.86 7.85
CA ILE A 30 13.96 -17.01 6.82
C ILE A 30 12.44 -17.22 6.77
N SER A 31 11.94 -18.45 6.87
CA SER A 31 10.51 -18.75 6.82
C SER A 31 9.73 -18.13 8.00
N ILE A 32 10.32 -18.14 9.20
CA ILE A 32 9.73 -17.53 10.39
C ILE A 32 9.62 -16.01 10.20
N ILE A 33 10.69 -15.36 9.74
CA ILE A 33 10.70 -13.92 9.48
C ILE A 33 9.72 -13.56 8.36
N ALA A 34 9.72 -14.31 7.25
CA ALA A 34 8.85 -14.08 6.11
C ALA A 34 7.37 -14.17 6.49
N SER A 35 7.00 -15.12 7.35
CA SER A 35 5.63 -15.28 7.85
C SER A 35 5.12 -14.04 8.61
N MET A 36 6.01 -13.28 9.26
CA MET A 36 5.65 -12.05 9.98
C MET A 36 5.75 -10.81 9.08
N ALA A 37 6.76 -10.75 8.22
CA ALA A 37 7.03 -9.61 7.36
C ALA A 37 5.98 -9.43 6.25
N PHE A 38 5.53 -10.54 5.64
CA PHE A 38 4.59 -10.50 4.52
C PHE A 38 3.23 -9.86 4.86
N PRO A 39 2.50 -10.28 5.92
CA PRO A 39 1.21 -9.67 6.25
C PRO A 39 1.34 -8.20 6.68
N ASN A 40 2.45 -7.83 7.34
CA ASN A 40 2.67 -6.46 7.82
C ASN A 40 2.82 -5.46 6.66
N TYR A 41 3.58 -5.82 5.62
CA TYR A 41 3.73 -4.98 4.44
C TYR A 41 2.39 -4.74 3.72
N ARG A 42 1.58 -5.79 3.56
CA ARG A 42 0.26 -5.68 2.92
C ARG A 42 -0.70 -4.78 3.69
N PHE A 43 -0.70 -4.85 5.01
CA PHE A 43 -1.56 -4.00 5.85
C PHE A 43 -1.22 -2.51 5.70
N THR A 44 0.07 -2.17 5.67
CA THR A 44 0.52 -0.79 5.52
C THR A 44 0.10 -0.19 4.17
N LEU A 45 0.22 -0.94 3.08
CA LEU A 45 -0.22 -0.49 1.77
C LEU A 45 -1.73 -0.22 1.72
N VAL A 46 -2.55 -1.14 2.23
CA VAL A 46 -4.00 -0.97 2.31
C VAL A 46 -4.37 0.28 3.11
N LYS A 47 -3.69 0.52 4.23
CA LYS A 47 -3.88 1.75 5.03
C LYS A 47 -3.55 3.01 4.23
N THR A 48 -2.46 3.01 3.48
CA THR A 48 -2.09 4.15 2.60
C THR A 48 -3.14 4.38 1.53
N HIS A 49 -3.65 3.33 0.89
CA HIS A 49 -4.72 3.47 -0.11
C HIS A 49 -6.01 4.01 0.52
N ARG A 50 -6.41 3.55 1.71
CA ARG A 50 -7.57 4.11 2.43
C ARG A 50 -7.40 5.60 2.72
N LEU A 51 -6.22 6.01 3.19
CA LEU A 51 -5.92 7.42 3.44
C LEU A 51 -6.05 8.24 2.16
N GLU A 52 -5.60 7.71 1.01
CA GLU A 52 -5.79 8.36 -0.28
C GLU A 52 -7.27 8.50 -0.67
N GLY A 53 -8.09 7.47 -0.43
CA GLY A 53 -9.53 7.56 -0.65
C GLY A 53 -10.17 8.65 0.22
N GLN A 54 -9.78 8.74 1.50
CA GLN A 54 -10.27 9.77 2.43
C GLN A 54 -9.84 11.18 2.01
N THR A 55 -8.57 11.37 1.63
CA THR A 55 -8.10 12.69 1.18
C THR A 55 -8.77 13.09 -0.13
N ALA A 56 -9.01 12.16 -1.05
CA ALA A 56 -9.71 12.42 -2.29
C ALA A 56 -11.18 12.83 -2.04
N LEU A 57 -11.87 12.17 -1.11
CA LEU A 57 -13.23 12.57 -0.68
C LEU A 57 -13.25 13.97 -0.06
N LEU A 58 -12.30 14.28 0.82
CA LEU A 58 -12.19 15.60 1.44
C LEU A 58 -11.91 16.69 0.39
N LEU A 59 -11.03 16.41 -0.58
CA LEU A 59 -10.77 17.34 -1.69
C LEU A 59 -11.99 17.54 -2.58
N ALA A 60 -12.79 16.49 -2.81
CA ALA A 60 -14.04 16.62 -3.55
C ALA A 60 -15.08 17.44 -2.76
N ALA A 61 -15.23 17.19 -1.46
CA ALA A 61 -16.13 17.96 -0.60
C ALA A 61 -15.76 19.44 -0.55
N THR A 62 -14.48 19.78 -0.37
CA THR A 62 -14.04 21.19 -0.37
C THR A 62 -14.30 21.88 -1.70
N LYS A 63 -14.17 21.18 -2.84
CA LYS A 63 -14.53 21.72 -4.16
C LYS A 63 -16.04 21.96 -4.31
N LEU A 64 -16.86 21.03 -3.82
CA LEU A 64 -18.31 21.16 -3.81
C LEU A 64 -18.74 22.36 -2.97
N GLU A 65 -18.22 22.51 -1.76
CA GLU A 65 -18.51 23.67 -0.90
C GLU A 65 -18.07 24.99 -1.53
N ALA A 66 -16.89 25.02 -2.14
CA ALA A 66 -16.41 26.23 -2.83
C ALA A 66 -17.31 26.61 -4.02
N HIS A 67 -17.87 25.63 -4.73
CA HIS A 67 -18.80 25.88 -5.82
C HIS A 67 -20.16 26.35 -5.30
N TYR A 68 -20.67 25.69 -4.27
CA TYR A 68 -21.93 26.05 -3.63
C TYR A 68 -21.91 27.49 -3.10
N ALA A 69 -20.79 27.93 -2.51
CA ALA A 69 -20.61 29.32 -2.05
C ALA A 69 -20.70 30.38 -3.17
N ARG A 70 -20.50 30.01 -4.44
CA ARG A 70 -20.58 30.93 -5.58
C ARG A 70 -21.89 30.81 -6.35
N GLU A 71 -22.32 29.59 -6.62
CA GLU A 71 -23.42 29.29 -7.56
C GLU A 71 -24.67 28.74 -6.87
N HIS A 72 -24.63 28.54 -5.54
CA HIS A 72 -25.71 28.00 -4.72
C HIS A 72 -26.22 26.62 -5.18
N ALA A 73 -25.37 25.87 -5.89
CA ALA A 73 -25.64 24.54 -6.42
C ALA A 73 -24.40 23.65 -6.34
N TYR A 74 -24.62 22.35 -6.14
CA TYR A 74 -23.55 21.34 -6.12
C TYR A 74 -23.37 20.69 -7.51
N PRO A 75 -22.19 20.77 -8.13
CA PRO A 75 -21.94 20.22 -9.46
C PRO A 75 -21.59 18.72 -9.39
N ILE A 76 -22.50 17.88 -8.87
CA ILE A 76 -22.22 16.46 -8.61
C ILE A 76 -21.80 15.67 -9.85
N ASP A 77 -22.27 16.05 -11.03
CA ASP A 77 -21.97 15.38 -12.30
C ASP A 77 -20.48 15.46 -12.65
N THR A 78 -19.79 16.51 -12.21
CA THR A 78 -18.35 16.70 -12.43
C THR A 78 -17.49 15.68 -11.68
N LEU A 79 -18.05 15.06 -10.64
CA LEU A 79 -17.34 14.10 -9.81
C LEU A 79 -17.54 12.66 -10.26
N GLN A 80 -18.53 12.38 -11.12
CA GLN A 80 -18.88 11.01 -11.51
C GLN A 80 -17.71 10.34 -12.25
N GLY A 81 -17.16 9.29 -11.63
CA GLY A 81 -16.05 8.54 -12.22
C GLY A 81 -14.67 9.20 -12.06
N THR A 82 -14.58 10.28 -11.28
CA THR A 82 -13.29 10.92 -10.97
C THR A 82 -12.40 9.97 -10.18
N ARG A 83 -11.13 9.84 -10.56
CA ARG A 83 -10.19 8.96 -9.85
C ARG A 83 -9.42 9.69 -8.77
N SER A 84 -9.03 8.97 -7.73
CA SER A 84 -8.04 9.44 -6.76
C SER A 84 -6.69 9.71 -7.45
N PRO A 85 -5.78 10.49 -6.84
CA PRO A 85 -4.53 10.89 -7.49
C PRO A 85 -3.69 9.72 -8.04
N ASN A 86 -3.65 8.59 -7.33
CA ASN A 86 -2.92 7.40 -7.78
C ASN A 86 -3.86 6.31 -8.37
N GLY A 87 -5.14 6.63 -8.58
CA GLY A 87 -6.09 5.78 -9.28
C GLY A 87 -6.60 4.56 -8.50
N TRP A 88 -6.43 4.52 -7.18
CA TRP A 88 -6.89 3.40 -6.34
C TRP A 88 -8.39 3.45 -6.03
N TYR A 89 -8.98 4.65 -6.03
CA TYR A 89 -10.40 4.85 -5.78
C TYR A 89 -11.06 5.62 -6.92
N THR A 90 -12.33 5.31 -7.17
CA THR A 90 -13.23 6.05 -8.02
C THR A 90 -14.25 6.77 -7.15
N ILE A 91 -14.35 8.07 -7.33
CA ILE A 91 -15.26 8.95 -6.62
C ILE A 91 -16.56 9.02 -7.40
N THR A 92 -17.67 8.90 -6.70
CA THR A 92 -19.02 9.18 -7.21
C THR A 92 -19.76 10.03 -6.18
N ALA A 93 -20.78 10.75 -6.65
CA ALA A 93 -21.59 11.60 -5.81
C ALA A 93 -23.08 11.31 -6.05
N THR A 94 -23.89 11.34 -4.99
CA THR A 94 -25.34 11.34 -5.08
C THR A 94 -25.89 12.56 -4.37
N GLN A 95 -27.03 13.06 -4.85
CA GLN A 95 -27.77 14.14 -4.21
C GLN A 95 -29.24 13.72 -4.08
N ASN A 96 -29.82 13.94 -2.91
CA ASN A 96 -31.25 13.73 -2.67
C ASN A 96 -32.02 15.06 -2.73
N THR A 97 -31.36 16.16 -2.37
CA THR A 97 -31.87 17.52 -2.47
C THR A 97 -30.82 18.42 -3.14
N PRO A 98 -31.19 19.63 -3.61
CA PRO A 98 -30.24 20.57 -4.20
C PRO A 98 -29.14 21.06 -3.23
N HIS A 99 -29.32 20.84 -1.94
CA HIS A 99 -28.44 21.33 -0.87
C HIS A 99 -27.74 20.19 -0.11
N ASP A 100 -27.94 18.93 -0.52
CA ASP A 100 -27.32 17.78 0.10
C ASP A 100 -26.48 17.03 -0.91
N PHE A 101 -25.32 16.56 -0.48
CA PHE A 101 -24.55 15.58 -1.24
C PHE A 101 -24.06 14.45 -0.33
N THR A 102 -23.87 13.28 -0.94
CA THR A 102 -23.12 12.16 -0.38
C THR A 102 -22.09 11.71 -1.40
N LEU A 103 -20.83 11.69 -0.99
CA LEU A 103 -19.70 11.22 -1.76
C LEU A 103 -19.40 9.77 -1.40
N TYR A 104 -19.01 9.01 -2.42
CA TYR A 104 -18.58 7.62 -2.29
C TYR A 104 -17.21 7.48 -2.94
N ALA A 105 -16.26 6.86 -2.26
CA ALA A 105 -15.02 6.39 -2.84
C ALA A 105 -15.06 4.87 -2.90
N THR A 106 -15.18 4.36 -4.12
CA THR A 106 -15.21 2.92 -4.43
C THR A 106 -13.82 2.47 -4.87
N PRO A 107 -13.26 1.40 -4.29
CA PRO A 107 -11.93 0.93 -4.65
C PRO A 107 -11.98 0.29 -6.05
N VAL A 108 -11.00 0.59 -6.89
CA VAL A 108 -10.90 0.01 -8.25
C VAL A 108 -10.59 -1.48 -8.20
N VAL A 109 -9.86 -1.91 -7.19
CA VAL A 109 -9.53 -3.31 -6.92
C VAL A 109 -9.90 -3.62 -5.48
N ASN A 110 -10.55 -4.76 -5.25
CA ASN A 110 -10.85 -5.26 -3.90
C ASN A 110 -9.55 -5.70 -3.20
N GLN A 111 -8.81 -4.73 -2.68
CA GLN A 111 -7.62 -4.94 -1.86
C GLN A 111 -7.95 -5.08 -0.38
N ASP A 112 -9.16 -4.72 -0.01
CA ASP A 112 -9.63 -4.60 1.35
C ASP A 112 -10.98 -5.27 1.53
N SER A 113 -10.96 -6.46 2.10
CA SER A 113 -12.19 -7.23 2.34
C SER A 113 -13.02 -6.66 3.49
N ARG A 114 -12.47 -5.77 4.32
CA ARG A 114 -13.14 -5.24 5.51
C ARG A 114 -13.70 -3.83 5.32
N CYS A 115 -13.04 -3.00 4.51
CA CYS A 115 -13.51 -1.67 4.16
C CYS A 115 -13.57 -1.55 2.64
N GLN A 116 -14.76 -1.70 2.08
CA GLN A 116 -14.99 -1.63 0.64
C GLN A 116 -15.18 -0.18 0.21
N THR A 117 -16.33 0.41 0.45
CA THR A 117 -16.63 1.79 0.03
C THR A 117 -16.52 2.76 1.19
N LEU A 118 -15.81 3.87 0.98
CA LEU A 118 -15.78 4.99 1.93
C LEU A 118 -16.87 5.99 1.56
N THR A 119 -17.58 6.51 2.56
CA THR A 119 -18.68 7.46 2.37
C THR A 119 -18.41 8.74 3.15
N PHE A 120 -18.75 9.88 2.56
CA PHE A 120 -18.63 11.20 3.20
C PHE A 120 -19.86 12.04 2.83
N ASN A 121 -20.53 12.65 3.80
CA ASN A 121 -21.71 13.48 3.53
C ASN A 121 -21.43 14.96 3.81
N HIS A 122 -22.39 15.82 3.48
CA HIS A 122 -22.28 17.27 3.70
C HIS A 122 -22.22 17.69 5.19
N LEU A 123 -22.54 16.79 6.14
CA LEU A 123 -22.51 17.04 7.59
C LEU A 123 -21.17 16.64 8.24
N GLY A 124 -20.29 15.93 7.53
CA GLY A 124 -19.01 15.41 8.02
C GLY A 124 -19.05 13.93 8.35
#